data_AF-A0A972RI50-F1
#
_entry.id   AF-A0A972RI50-F1
#
_cell.length_a   1.000
_cell.length_b   1.000
_cell.length_c   1.000
_cell.angle_alpha   90.00
_cell.angle_beta   90.00
_cell.angle_gamma   90.00
#
_symmetry.space_group_name_H-M   'P 1'
#
loop_
_entity.id
_entity.type
_entity.pdbx_description
1 polymer ?
#
loop_
_entity_poly.entity_id
_entity_poly.type
_entity_poly.pdbx_seq_one_letter_code
_entity_poly.pdbx_strand_id
1 'polypeptide(L)'
;MRESKWIVLVVVSIFYVVLNGCEGENVSPQKELGVYLKRLDHDPSNCILLGRIAALYQATSEFRNAVVHYEKSLSICPNDLFNRFQLGISYYLLKEKENGILHMDEAIKQARDEGRMELAKALENEKKLWLEKWQQVLEMQ
;
A
#
# COMPACT_ATOMS: atom_id res chain seq x y z
N MET A 1 -30.60 -26.80 -21.59
CA MET A 1 -30.24 -25.69 -20.69
C MET A 1 -30.14 -26.21 -19.24
N ARG A 2 -29.02 -26.85 -18.86
CA ARG A 2 -28.77 -27.29 -17.47
C ARG A 2 -27.27 -27.44 -17.11
N GLU A 3 -26.38 -27.41 -18.11
CA GLU A 3 -24.91 -27.51 -17.92
C GLU A 3 -24.25 -26.20 -17.43
N SER A 4 -24.85 -25.04 -17.71
CA SER A 4 -24.23 -23.72 -17.45
C SER A 4 -24.22 -23.29 -15.97
N LYS A 5 -24.99 -23.95 -15.10
CA LYS A 5 -25.02 -23.61 -13.66
C LYS A 5 -23.86 -24.21 -12.87
N TRP A 6 -23.28 -25.32 -13.33
CA TRP A 6 -22.17 -25.99 -12.64
C TRP A 6 -20.83 -25.29 -12.85
N ILE A 7 -20.58 -24.78 -14.06
CA ILE A 7 -19.34 -24.06 -14.38
C ILE A 7 -19.23 -22.78 -13.54
N VAL A 8 -20.33 -22.04 -13.37
CA VAL A 8 -20.34 -20.83 -12.53
C VAL A 8 -20.08 -21.17 -11.05
N LEU A 9 -20.64 -22.26 -10.53
CA LEU A 9 -20.40 -22.68 -9.14
C LEU A 9 -18.97 -23.16 -8.91
N VAL A 10 -18.37 -23.85 -9.88
CA VAL A 10 -16.98 -24.30 -9.81
C VAL A 10 -16.02 -23.12 -9.89
N VAL A 11 -16.26 -22.16 -10.79
CA VAL A 11 -15.42 -20.95 -10.90
C VAL A 11 -15.55 -20.05 -9.68
N VAL A 12 -16.76 -19.86 -9.13
CA VAL A 12 -16.97 -19.11 -7.88
C VAL A 12 -16.32 -19.83 -6.69
N SER A 13 -16.40 -21.16 -6.63
CA SER A 13 -15.76 -21.94 -5.56
C SER A 13 -14.24 -21.93 -5.66
N ILE A 14 -13.68 -22.02 -6.87
CA ILE A 14 -12.23 -21.91 -7.09
C ILE A 14 -11.75 -20.49 -6.77
N PHE A 15 -12.51 -19.46 -7.14
CA PHE A 15 -12.21 -18.07 -6.77
C PHE A 15 -12.26 -17.86 -5.25
N TYR A 16 -13.23 -18.48 -4.56
CA TYR A 16 -13.35 -18.42 -3.11
C TYR A 16 -12.24 -19.21 -2.39
N VAL A 17 -11.81 -20.34 -2.93
CA VAL A 17 -10.71 -21.16 -2.38
C VAL A 17 -9.35 -20.49 -2.60
N VAL A 18 -9.13 -19.83 -3.74
CA VAL A 18 -7.90 -19.05 -3.99
C VAL A 18 -7.82 -17.82 -3.08
N LEU A 19 -8.95 -17.20 -2.72
CA LEU A 19 -9.01 -16.10 -1.75
C LEU A 19 -8.89 -16.55 -0.28
N ASN A 20 -9.30 -17.78 0.05
CA ASN A 20 -9.22 -18.32 1.42
C ASN A 20 -8.03 -19.28 1.64
N GLY A 21 -7.13 -19.41 0.66
CA GLY A 21 -5.93 -20.23 0.72
C GLY A 21 -4.80 -19.57 1.51
N CYS A 22 -5.00 -19.32 2.80
CA CYS A 22 -3.97 -19.18 3.83
C CYS A 22 -4.63 -19.20 5.21
N GLU A 23 -4.89 -20.39 5.75
CA GLU A 23 -5.06 -20.58 7.20
C GLU A 23 -3.70 -20.40 7.88
N GLY A 24 -3.31 -19.14 8.08
CA GLY A 24 -2.35 -18.74 9.09
C GLY A 24 -2.97 -17.52 9.75
N GLU A 25 -3.61 -17.71 10.91
CA GLU A 25 -4.38 -16.72 11.68
C GLU A 25 -4.86 -15.53 10.85
N ASN A 26 -6.13 -15.54 10.41
CA ASN A 26 -6.83 -14.35 9.89
C ASN A 26 -6.88 -13.26 10.97
N VAL A 27 -5.75 -12.61 11.24
CA VAL A 27 -5.67 -11.35 11.95
C VAL A 27 -6.26 -10.36 10.97
N SER A 28 -7.52 -10.00 11.19
CA SER A 28 -8.14 -8.96 10.39
C SER A 28 -7.24 -7.69 10.45
N PRO A 29 -7.07 -6.95 9.34
CA PRO A 29 -6.26 -5.72 9.35
C PRO A 29 -6.65 -4.76 10.48
N GLN A 30 -7.92 -4.79 10.89
CA GLN A 30 -8.47 -4.05 12.01
C GLN A 30 -7.93 -4.52 13.38
N LYS A 31 -7.76 -5.83 13.58
CA LYS A 31 -7.17 -6.38 14.81
C LYS A 31 -5.68 -6.02 14.90
N GLU A 32 -4.95 -6.10 13.80
CA GLU A 32 -3.52 -5.73 13.76
C GLU A 32 -3.34 -4.23 14.01
N LEU A 33 -4.18 -3.40 13.40
CA LEU A 33 -4.20 -1.95 13.62
C LEU A 33 -4.39 -1.61 15.10
N GLY A 34 -5.33 -2.26 15.78
CA GLY A 34 -5.54 -2.06 17.22
C GLY A 34 -4.33 -2.44 18.09
N VAL A 35 -3.56 -3.47 17.69
CA VAL A 35 -2.33 -3.86 18.39
C VAL A 35 -1.24 -2.81 18.19
N TYR A 36 -1.07 -2.31 16.97
CA TYR A 36 -0.05 -1.30 16.67
C TYR A 36 -0.38 0.06 17.26
N LEU A 37 -1.65 0.48 17.28
CA LEU A 37 -2.04 1.73 17.95
C LEU A 37 -1.70 1.72 19.43
N LYS A 38 -1.99 0.62 20.15
CA LYS A 38 -1.58 0.47 21.56
C LYS A 38 -0.06 0.54 21.76
N ARG A 39 0.72 -0.01 20.83
CA ARG A 39 2.19 0.11 20.87
C ARG A 39 2.64 1.54 20.63
N LEU A 40 1.94 2.26 19.74
CA LEU A 40 2.24 3.66 19.42
C LEU A 40 1.96 4.58 20.61
N ASP A 41 0.96 4.27 21.45
CA ASP A 41 0.70 5.02 22.69
C ASP A 41 1.91 4.99 23.65
N HIS A 42 2.69 3.91 23.63
CA HIS A 42 3.90 3.77 24.43
C HIS A 42 5.15 4.38 23.77
N ASP A 43 5.21 4.41 22.44
CA ASP A 43 6.30 5.01 21.67
C ASP A 43 5.75 5.82 20.47
N PRO A 44 5.28 7.06 20.71
CA PRO A 44 4.61 7.87 19.68
C PRO A 44 5.54 8.35 18.57
N SER A 45 6.85 8.24 18.79
CA SER A 45 7.93 8.62 17.88
C SER A 45 8.47 7.47 17.04
N ASN A 46 7.88 6.28 17.13
CA ASN A 46 8.36 5.14 16.37
C ASN A 46 7.99 5.25 14.88
N CYS A 47 8.92 5.72 14.05
CA CYS A 47 8.66 5.92 12.63
C CYS A 47 8.33 4.61 11.88
N ILE A 48 8.91 3.48 12.31
CA ILE A 48 8.63 2.16 11.74
C ILE A 48 7.20 1.75 12.05
N LEU A 49 6.75 1.94 13.29
CA LEU A 49 5.38 1.61 13.69
C LEU A 49 4.36 2.51 13.00
N LEU A 50 4.66 3.80 12.87
CA LEU A 50 3.84 4.75 12.12
C LEU A 50 3.68 4.33 10.66
N GLY A 51 4.76 3.90 10.00
CA GLY A 51 4.71 3.38 8.63
C GLY A 51 3.85 2.10 8.51
N ARG A 52 3.95 1.19 9.48
CA ARG A 52 3.12 -0.03 9.53
C ARG A 52 1.63 0.28 9.72
N ILE A 53 1.30 1.22 10.60
CA ILE A 53 -0.07 1.68 10.82
C ILE A 53 -0.61 2.32 9.54
N ALA A 54 0.20 3.15 8.87
CA ALA A 54 -0.17 3.77 7.61
C ALA A 54 -0.44 2.73 6.50
N ALA A 55 0.41 1.71 6.39
CA ALA A 55 0.22 0.61 5.44
C ALA A 55 -1.07 -0.20 5.71
N LEU A 56 -1.42 -0.42 6.98
CA LEU A 56 -2.69 -1.05 7.34
C LEU A 56 -3.89 -0.19 6.93
N TYR A 57 -3.85 1.12 7.18
CA TYR A 57 -4.89 2.03 6.71
C TYR A 57 -5.00 2.06 5.19
N GLN A 58 -3.87 1.99 4.48
CA GLN A 58 -3.84 1.91 3.02
C GLN A 58 -4.49 0.60 2.53
N ALA A 59 -4.22 -0.52 3.19
CA ALA A 59 -4.84 -1.82 2.89
C ALA A 59 -6.35 -1.84 3.18
N THR A 60 -6.83 -1.08 4.16
CA THR A 60 -8.27 -0.91 4.44
C THR A 60 -8.93 0.19 3.61
N SER A 61 -8.23 0.75 2.61
CA SER A 61 -8.69 1.86 1.76
C SER A 61 -8.97 3.18 2.49
N GLU A 62 -8.46 3.32 3.72
CA GLU A 62 -8.52 4.55 4.52
C GLU A 62 -7.34 5.48 4.20
N PHE A 63 -7.22 5.88 2.93
CA PHE A 63 -6.03 6.58 2.42
C PHE A 63 -5.72 7.90 3.14
N ARG A 64 -6.74 8.62 3.64
CA ARG A 64 -6.54 9.84 4.42
C ARG A 64 -5.82 9.56 5.74
N ASN A 65 -6.18 8.47 6.43
CA ASN A 65 -5.51 8.05 7.66
C ASN A 65 -4.10 7.54 7.35
N ALA A 66 -3.91 6.85 6.22
CA ALA A 66 -2.59 6.43 5.76
C ALA A 66 -1.64 7.62 5.55
N VAL A 67 -2.10 8.67 4.83
CA VAL A 67 -1.31 9.91 4.61
C VAL A 67 -0.84 10.51 5.93
N VAL A 68 -1.74 10.73 6.89
CA VAL A 68 -1.39 11.33 8.19
C VAL A 68 -0.29 10.55 8.92
N HIS A 69 -0.37 9.21 8.90
CA HIS A 69 0.62 8.37 9.60
C HIS A 69 1.94 8.27 8.82
N TYR A 70 1.91 8.25 7.49
CA TYR A 70 3.11 8.33 6.65
C TYR A 70 3.82 9.67 6.80
N GLU A 71 3.11 10.80 6.76
CA GLU A 71 3.68 12.13 6.99
C GLU A 71 4.32 12.22 8.37
N LYS A 72 3.64 11.73 9.42
CA LYS A 72 4.21 11.69 10.77
C LYS A 72 5.46 10.80 10.82
N SER A 73 5.44 9.64 10.17
CA SER A 73 6.62 8.76 10.08
C SER A 73 7.80 9.49 9.42
N LEU A 74 7.56 10.16 8.29
CA LEU A 74 8.59 10.88 7.53
C LEU A 74 9.09 12.15 8.23
N SER A 75 8.27 12.77 9.08
CA SER A 75 8.75 13.89 9.92
C SER A 75 9.81 13.45 10.94
N ILE A 76 9.82 12.17 11.30
CA ILE A 76 10.78 11.58 12.24
C ILE A 76 11.93 10.90 11.48
N CYS A 77 11.61 10.15 10.43
CA CYS A 77 12.55 9.41 9.59
C CYS A 77 12.45 9.90 8.13
N PRO A 78 13.01 11.09 7.81
CA PRO A 78 12.84 11.72 6.49
C PRO A 78 13.51 10.97 5.34
N ASN A 79 14.42 10.04 5.65
CA ASN A 79 15.15 9.23 4.67
C ASN A 79 14.49 7.88 4.40
N ASP A 80 13.31 7.61 4.96
CA ASP A 80 12.55 6.41 4.66
C ASP A 80 11.88 6.54 3.28
N LEU A 81 12.63 6.14 2.25
CA LEU A 81 12.17 6.20 0.86
C LEU A 81 10.96 5.30 0.61
N PHE A 82 10.83 4.21 1.35
CA PHE A 82 9.70 3.31 1.22
C PHE A 82 8.42 3.99 1.70
N ASN A 83 8.44 4.58 2.90
CA ASN A 83 7.29 5.33 3.42
C ASN A 83 6.96 6.54 2.54
N ARG A 84 7.96 7.23 1.96
CA ARG A 84 7.71 8.33 1.01
C ARG A 84 7.05 7.83 -0.27
N PHE A 85 7.46 6.68 -0.79
CA PHE A 85 6.84 6.09 -1.97
C PHE A 85 5.39 5.67 -1.70
N GLN A 86 5.13 5.03 -0.55
CA GLN A 86 3.77 4.64 -0.15
C GLN A 86 2.86 5.83 0.17
N LEU A 87 3.43 6.92 0.70
CA LEU A 87 2.73 8.20 0.81
C LEU A 87 2.27 8.70 -0.57
N GLY A 88 3.14 8.62 -1.57
CA GLY A 88 2.81 8.94 -2.95
C GLY A 88 1.65 8.10 -3.51
N ILE A 89 1.65 6.79 -3.25
CA ILE A 89 0.53 5.91 -3.62
C ILE A 89 -0.76 6.37 -2.93
N SER A 90 -0.68 6.69 -1.64
CA SER A 90 -1.84 7.10 -0.84
C SER A 90 -2.46 8.41 -1.35
N TYR A 91 -1.65 9.41 -1.70
CA TYR A 91 -2.13 10.64 -2.35
C TYR A 91 -2.76 10.39 -3.71
N TYR A 92 -2.15 9.53 -4.53
CA TYR A 92 -2.70 9.17 -5.83
C TYR A 92 -4.11 8.58 -5.67
N LEU A 93 -4.30 7.67 -4.71
CA LEU A 93 -5.59 7.03 -4.41
C LEU A 93 -6.61 8.01 -3.81
N LEU A 94 -6.17 9.11 -3.20
CA LEU A 94 -7.02 10.23 -2.76
C LEU A 94 -7.46 11.16 -3.90
N LYS A 95 -7.17 10.82 -5.16
CA LYS A 95 -7.38 11.64 -6.37
C LYS A 95 -6.46 12.86 -6.46
N GLU A 96 -5.43 12.93 -5.63
CA GLU A 96 -4.34 13.91 -5.72
C GLU A 96 -3.18 13.30 -6.52
N LYS A 97 -3.44 12.99 -7.79
CA LYS A 97 -2.53 12.21 -8.64
C LYS A 97 -1.18 12.89 -8.81
N GLU A 98 -1.18 14.21 -9.02
CA GLU A 98 0.02 15.01 -9.22
C GLU A 98 0.92 14.99 -7.99
N ASN A 99 0.33 15.17 -6.79
CA ASN A 99 1.04 15.07 -5.51
C ASN A 99 1.58 13.66 -5.28
N GLY A 100 0.79 12.64 -5.62
CA GLY A 100 1.20 11.25 -5.49
C GLY A 100 2.41 10.90 -6.35
N ILE A 101 2.38 11.29 -7.62
CA ILE A 101 3.50 11.09 -8.56
C ILE A 101 4.75 11.85 -8.09
N LEU A 102 4.58 13.10 -7.63
CA LEU A 102 5.69 13.90 -7.11
C LEU A 102 6.44 13.19 -5.99
N HIS A 103 5.74 12.68 -4.98
CA HIS A 103 6.39 11.98 -3.87
C HIS A 103 7.08 10.67 -4.28
N MET A 104 6.51 9.92 -5.23
CA MET A 104 7.19 8.75 -5.80
C MET A 104 8.48 9.15 -6.51
N ASP A 105 8.45 10.24 -7.29
CA ASP A 105 9.63 10.75 -8.01
C ASP A 105 10.70 11.29 -7.08
N GLU A 106 10.31 11.97 -6.00
CA GLU A 106 11.22 12.39 -4.94
C GLU A 106 11.92 11.21 -4.27
N ALA A 107 11.20 10.11 -4.00
CA ALA A 107 11.79 8.90 -3.44
C ALA A 107 12.81 8.27 -4.39
N ILE A 108 12.49 8.18 -5.69
CA ILE A 108 13.40 7.67 -6.73
C ILE A 108 14.63 8.57 -6.86
N LYS A 109 14.43 9.90 -6.91
CA LYS A 109 15.51 10.87 -7.02
C LYS A 109 16.44 10.78 -5.81
N GLN A 110 15.90 10.77 -4.60
CA GLN A 110 16.71 10.65 -3.39
C GLN A 110 17.48 9.31 -3.36
N ALA A 111 16.90 8.20 -3.83
CA ALA A 111 17.64 6.95 -3.98
C ALA A 111 18.85 7.10 -4.92
N ARG A 112 18.70 7.81 -6.06
CA ARG A 112 19.80 8.08 -7.00
C ARG A 112 20.85 8.99 -6.38
N ASP A 113 20.43 10.06 -5.71
CA ASP A 113 21.31 11.04 -5.06
C ASP A 113 22.15 10.39 -3.95
N GLU A 114 21.59 9.40 -3.24
CA GLU A 114 22.31 8.60 -2.24
C GLU A 114 23.16 7.46 -2.84
N GLY A 115 23.24 7.35 -4.17
CA GLY A 115 24.00 6.31 -4.88
C GLY A 115 23.35 4.92 -4.85
N ARG A 116 22.12 4.79 -4.35
CA ARG A 116 21.36 3.52 -4.30
C ARG A 116 20.67 3.25 -5.64
N MET A 117 21.47 3.07 -6.68
CA MET A 117 20.99 2.94 -8.07
C MET A 117 20.05 1.75 -8.28
N GLU A 118 20.31 0.61 -7.64
CA GLU A 118 19.44 -0.57 -7.74
C GLU A 118 18.07 -0.35 -7.08
N LEU A 119 18.04 0.37 -5.96
CA LEU A 119 16.79 0.77 -5.31
C LEU A 119 16.01 1.76 -6.19
N ALA A 120 16.69 2.74 -6.77
CA ALA A 120 16.05 3.70 -7.67
C ALA A 120 15.39 3.02 -8.87
N LYS A 121 16.08 2.05 -9.49
CA LYS A 121 15.51 1.25 -10.60
C LYS A 121 14.32 0.41 -10.14
N ALA A 122 14.40 -0.20 -8.95
CA ALA A 122 13.29 -0.99 -8.40
C ALA A 122 12.05 -0.12 -8.18
N LEU A 123 12.20 1.05 -7.57
CA LEU A 123 11.11 2.01 -7.33
C LEU A 123 10.53 2.56 -8.64
N GLU A 124 11.37 2.82 -9.64
CA GLU A 124 10.93 3.26 -10.97
C GLU A 124 10.11 2.17 -11.69
N ASN A 125 10.56 0.92 -11.63
CA ASN A 125 9.82 -0.23 -12.16
C ASN A 125 8.49 -0.45 -11.41
N GLU A 126 8.52 -0.35 -10.08
CA GLU A 126 7.33 -0.48 -9.25
C GLU A 126 6.31 0.62 -9.56
N LYS A 127 6.76 1.88 -9.66
CA LYS A 127 5.92 3.02 -10.07
C LYS A 127 5.27 2.76 -11.41
N LYS A 128 6.05 2.34 -12.41
CA LYS A 128 5.56 2.03 -13.76
C LYS A 128 4.49 0.94 -13.71
N LEU A 129 4.79 -0.19 -13.06
CA LEU A 129 3.87 -1.32 -12.94
C LEU A 129 2.58 -0.93 -12.22
N TRP A 130 2.69 -0.14 -11.16
CA TRP A 130 1.55 0.32 -10.39
C TRP A 130 0.64 1.23 -11.22
N LEU A 131 1.21 2.20 -11.93
CA LEU A 131 0.45 3.10 -12.81
C LEU A 131 -0.22 2.36 -13.98
N GLU A 132 0.47 1.41 -14.60
CA GLU A 132 -0.09 0.57 -15.66
C GLU A 132 -1.28 -0.26 -15.16
N LYS A 133 -1.14 -0.92 -14.00
CA LYS A 133 -2.23 -1.66 -13.36
C LYS A 133 -3.41 -0.74 -13.03
N TRP A 134 -3.14 0.43 -12.49
CA TRP A 134 -4.19 1.38 -12.12
C TRP A 134 -4.94 1.92 -13.35
N GLN A 135 -4.23 2.17 -14.45
CA GLN A 135 -4.82 2.59 -15.71
C GLN A 135 -5.79 1.52 -16.27
N GLN A 136 -5.40 0.25 -16.23
CA GLN A 136 -6.28 -0.86 -16.65
C GLN A 136 -7.55 -0.92 -15.80
N VAL A 137 -7.44 -0.72 -14.48
CA VAL A 137 -8.61 -0.71 -13.59
C VAL A 137 -9.57 0.43 -13.94
N LEU A 138 -9.06 1.61 -14.31
CA LEU A 138 -9.88 2.74 -14.73
C LEU A 138 -10.60 2.48 -16.07
N GLU A 139 -9.97 1.78 -17.00
CA GLU A 139 -10.55 1.43 -18.32
C GLU A 139 -11.63 0.34 -18.22
N MET A 140 -11.68 -0.40 -17.12
CA MET A 140 -12.68 -1.44 -16.85
C MET A 140 -13.96 -0.93 -16.16
N GLN A 141 -14.05 0.36 -15.84
CA GLN A 141 -15.20 1.01 -15.19
C GLN A 141 -16.08 1.76 -16.19
#